data_AF-A0A0L8FQE0-F1
#
_entry.id   AF-A0A0L8FQE0-F1
#
_cell.length_a   1.000
_cell.length_b   1.000
_cell.length_c   1.000
_cell.angle_alpha   90.00
_cell.angle_beta   90.00
_cell.angle_gamma   90.00
#
_symmetry.space_group_name_H-M   'P 1'
#
loop_
_entity.id
_entity.type
_entity.pdbx_description
1 polymer ?
#
loop_
_entity_poly.entity_id
_entity_poly.type
_entity_poly.pdbx_seq_one_letter_code
_entity_poly.pdbx_strand_id
1 'polypeptide(L)'
;MTLQLSPSDIRYTQDSIGSRFRNGITLSRTISDLVKGTITPDSFPTITVYQKDGKYYSYDNRRLYVFKELQRRSQPDLKIKVCLTSAALSPLKFTTHNDGQSIMVRGNSSTLDLLSMSFDDLFL
;
A
#
# COMPACT_ATOMS: atom_id res chain seq x y z
N MET A 1 16.83 -4.14 -10.70
CA MET A 1 17.09 -5.34 -9.87
C MET A 1 15.82 -5.66 -9.10
N THR A 2 15.49 -6.93 -8.86
CA THR A 2 14.32 -7.29 -8.03
C THR A 2 14.74 -7.83 -6.66
N LEU A 3 13.96 -7.53 -5.62
CA LEU A 3 14.15 -7.99 -4.24
C LEU A 3 12.84 -8.56 -3.69
N GLN A 4 12.93 -9.34 -2.61
CA GLN A 4 11.79 -9.77 -1.80
C GLN A 4 11.83 -9.02 -0.47
N LEU A 5 10.83 -8.21 -0.17
CA LEU A 5 10.76 -7.40 1.05
C LEU A 5 9.46 -7.62 1.81
N SER A 6 9.49 -7.46 3.13
CA SER A 6 8.26 -7.30 3.91
C SER A 6 7.60 -5.97 3.52
N PRO A 7 6.28 -5.91 3.31
CA PRO A 7 5.59 -4.62 3.18
C PRO A 7 5.88 -3.67 4.35
N SER A 8 5.97 -4.17 5.58
CA SER A 8 6.31 -3.39 6.78
C SER A 8 7.69 -2.72 6.73
N ASP A 9 8.66 -3.29 6.00
CA ASP A 9 10.02 -2.76 5.85
C ASP A 9 10.11 -1.60 4.85
N ILE A 10 9.04 -1.37 4.07
CA ILE A 10 9.00 -0.35 3.02
C ILE A 10 8.29 0.90 3.54
N ARG A 11 8.91 2.05 3.35
CA ARG A 11 8.40 3.37 3.74
C ARG A 11 7.54 4.00 2.66
N TYR A 12 6.54 4.76 3.09
CA TYR A 12 5.79 5.65 2.23
C TYR A 12 6.61 6.89 1.88
N THR A 13 6.37 7.42 0.69
CA THR A 13 6.97 8.70 0.27
C THR A 13 6.01 9.86 0.48
N GLN A 14 4.70 9.56 0.51
CA GLN A 14 3.64 10.52 0.71
C GLN A 14 3.06 10.41 2.13
N ASP A 15 2.59 11.54 2.66
CA ASP A 15 1.77 11.65 3.88
C ASP A 15 0.32 11.21 3.66
N SER A 16 -0.18 11.28 2.41
CA SER A 16 -1.53 10.88 2.07
C SER A 16 -1.70 10.25 0.69
N ILE A 17 -2.72 9.41 0.55
CA ILE A 17 -3.14 8.79 -0.71
C ILE A 17 -4.66 8.90 -0.88
N GLY A 18 -5.17 8.84 -2.11
CA GLY A 18 -6.61 8.67 -2.34
C GLY A 18 -7.08 7.24 -2.07
N SER A 19 -8.34 7.09 -1.68
CA SER A 19 -9.02 5.80 -1.38
C SER A 19 -9.26 4.91 -2.61
N ARG A 20 -8.88 5.35 -3.81
CA ARG A 20 -9.12 4.64 -5.08
C ARG A 20 -7.85 4.56 -5.94
N PHE A 21 -7.74 3.48 -6.71
CA PHE A 21 -6.81 3.39 -7.82
C PHE A 21 -7.26 4.24 -9.00
N ARG A 22 -6.38 4.43 -9.99
CA ARG A 22 -6.68 5.24 -11.19
C ARG A 22 -7.85 4.68 -12.02
N ASN A 23 -8.08 3.37 -11.92
CA ASN A 23 -9.21 2.68 -12.57
C ASN A 23 -10.52 2.75 -11.75
N GLY A 24 -10.56 3.51 -10.65
CA GLY A 24 -11.76 3.71 -9.82
C GLY A 24 -12.00 2.65 -8.74
N ILE A 25 -11.28 1.52 -8.76
CA ILE A 25 -11.39 0.47 -7.73
C ILE A 25 -10.89 1.02 -6.39
N THR A 26 -11.67 0.81 -5.32
CA THR A 26 -11.30 1.24 -3.96
C THR A 26 -10.21 0.37 -3.36
N LEU A 27 -9.33 0.96 -2.55
CA LEU A 27 -8.33 0.21 -1.80
C LEU A 27 -8.98 -0.81 -0.86
N SER A 28 -10.08 -0.44 -0.19
CA SER A 28 -10.80 -1.33 0.75
C SER A 28 -11.31 -2.61 0.07
N ARG A 29 -12.04 -2.48 -1.06
CA ARG A 29 -12.45 -3.66 -1.85
C ARG A 29 -11.27 -4.55 -2.23
N THR A 30 -10.18 -3.96 -2.70
CA THR A 30 -8.98 -4.73 -3.07
C THR A 30 -8.36 -5.46 -1.88
N ILE A 31 -8.33 -4.84 -0.69
CA ILE A 31 -7.89 -5.49 0.55
C ILE A 31 -8.82 -6.65 0.90
N SER A 32 -10.14 -6.44 0.84
CA SER A 32 -11.14 -7.50 1.10
C SER A 32 -10.96 -8.69 0.16
N ASP A 33 -10.78 -8.42 -1.14
CA ASP A 33 -10.56 -9.44 -2.17
C ASP A 33 -9.26 -10.24 -1.92
N LEU A 34 -8.17 -9.56 -1.51
CA LEU A 34 -6.92 -10.22 -1.13
C LEU A 34 -7.05 -11.08 0.13
N VAL A 35 -7.74 -10.58 1.17
CA VAL A 35 -7.97 -11.32 2.42
C VAL A 35 -8.83 -12.56 2.16
N LYS A 36 -9.82 -12.45 1.27
CA LYS A 36 -10.66 -13.59 0.83
C LYS A 36 -9.94 -14.54 -0.13
N GLY A 37 -8.78 -14.15 -0.64
CA GLY A 37 -8.03 -14.91 -1.65
C GLY A 37 -8.68 -14.93 -3.03
N THR A 38 -9.64 -14.04 -3.33
CA THR A 38 -10.23 -13.92 -4.67
C THR A 38 -9.23 -13.35 -5.69
N ILE A 39 -8.25 -12.59 -5.19
CA ILE A 39 -7.05 -12.17 -5.93
C ILE A 39 -5.81 -12.45 -5.07
N THR A 40 -4.64 -12.53 -5.69
CA THR A 40 -3.37 -12.80 -4.99
C THR A 40 -2.42 -11.60 -5.11
N PRO A 41 -1.45 -11.43 -4.18
CA PRO A 41 -0.44 -10.37 -4.26
C PRO A 41 0.35 -10.37 -5.59
N ASP A 42 0.60 -11.56 -6.15
CA ASP A 42 1.34 -11.73 -7.41
C ASP A 42 0.59 -11.21 -8.65
N SER A 43 -0.74 -10.99 -8.54
CA SER A 43 -1.54 -10.40 -9.63
C SER A 43 -1.32 -8.90 -9.82
N PHE A 44 -0.63 -8.25 -8.88
CA PHE A 44 -0.36 -6.82 -8.94
C PHE A 44 0.93 -6.53 -9.69
N PRO A 45 1.03 -5.36 -10.36
CA PRO A 45 2.31 -4.87 -10.83
C PRO A 45 3.31 -4.80 -9.67
N THR A 46 4.58 -5.10 -9.95
CA THR A 46 5.68 -5.01 -8.98
C THR A 46 5.84 -3.58 -8.47
N ILE A 47 6.00 -3.39 -7.16
CA ILE A 47 6.24 -2.07 -6.57
C ILE A 47 7.66 -1.61 -6.91
N THR A 48 7.80 -0.36 -7.35
CA THR A 48 9.11 0.26 -7.51
C THR A 48 9.54 0.90 -6.18
N VAL A 49 10.74 0.58 -5.74
CA VAL A 49 11.37 1.16 -4.53
C VAL A 49 12.71 1.77 -4.89
N TYR A 50 13.09 2.83 -4.16
CA TYR A 50 14.46 3.32 -4.15
C TYR A 50 15.01 3.24 -2.72
N GLN A 51 16.32 3.06 -2.59
CA GLN A 51 16.98 2.98 -1.29
C GLN A 51 17.65 4.33 -0.95
N LYS A 52 17.45 4.81 0.27
CA LYS A 52 18.13 6.00 0.81
C LYS A 52 18.32 5.84 2.31
N ASP A 53 19.52 6.15 2.78
CA ASP A 53 19.91 6.08 4.20
C ASP A 53 19.54 4.72 4.84
N GLY A 54 19.81 3.63 4.10
CA GLY A 54 19.52 2.26 4.53
C GLY A 54 18.04 1.85 4.47
N LYS A 55 17.12 2.73 4.09
CA LYS A 55 15.67 2.47 4.05
C LYS A 55 15.15 2.36 2.62
N TYR A 56 14.12 1.55 2.41
CA TYR A 56 13.40 1.46 1.14
C TYR A 56 12.17 2.34 1.16
N TYR A 57 11.96 3.08 0.09
CA TYR A 57 10.83 4.00 -0.06
C TYR A 57 10.10 3.74 -1.36
N SER A 58 8.77 3.70 -1.29
CA SER A 58 7.91 3.30 -2.42
C SER A 58 7.54 4.46 -3.33
N TYR A 59 7.57 4.20 -4.64
CA TYR A 59 6.92 5.04 -5.66
C TYR A 59 5.40 4.83 -5.70
N ASP A 60 4.91 3.70 -5.17
CA ASP A 60 3.58 3.16 -5.39
C ASP A 60 2.78 3.07 -4.09
N ASN A 61 2.67 4.19 -3.37
CA ASN A 61 2.11 4.25 -2.01
C ASN A 61 0.73 3.57 -1.85
N ARG A 62 -0.14 3.66 -2.87
CA ARG A 62 -1.46 2.96 -2.86
C ARG A 62 -1.33 1.44 -2.85
N ARG A 63 -0.42 0.87 -3.65
CA ARG A 63 -0.17 -0.59 -3.66
C ARG A 63 0.51 -1.04 -2.37
N LEU A 64 1.49 -0.25 -1.89
CA LEU A 64 2.12 -0.52 -0.61
C LEU A 64 1.10 -0.53 0.55
N TYR A 65 0.17 0.43 0.57
CA TYR A 65 -0.91 0.46 1.55
C TYR A 65 -1.73 -0.82 1.58
N VAL A 66 -2.18 -1.27 0.41
CA VAL A 66 -2.94 -2.53 0.29
C VAL A 66 -2.14 -3.72 0.84
N PHE A 67 -0.85 -3.82 0.54
CA PHE A 67 -0.02 -4.93 1.05
C PHE A 67 0.29 -4.84 2.54
N LYS A 68 0.48 -3.64 3.11
CA LYS A 68 0.61 -3.49 4.56
C LYS A 68 -0.67 -3.89 5.28
N GLU A 69 -1.85 -3.53 4.74
CA GLU A 69 -3.12 -3.95 5.31
C GLU A 69 -3.34 -5.46 5.19
N LEU A 70 -3.02 -6.08 4.05
CA LEU A 70 -3.08 -7.53 3.91
C LEU A 70 -2.16 -8.24 4.91
N GLN A 71 -0.92 -7.74 5.04
CA GLN A 71 0.05 -8.26 6.00
C GLN A 71 -0.50 -8.20 7.42
N ARG A 72 -1.04 -7.04 7.81
CA ARG A 72 -1.60 -6.80 9.15
C ARG A 72 -2.81 -7.70 9.45
N ARG A 73 -3.70 -7.91 8.47
CA ARG A 73 -4.99 -8.57 8.70
C ARG A 73 -4.94 -10.09 8.55
N SER A 74 -4.13 -10.62 7.63
CA SER A 74 -4.24 -12.02 7.23
C SER A 74 -2.92 -12.72 6.90
N GLN A 75 -1.83 -12.00 6.61
CA GLN A 75 -0.57 -12.60 6.17
C GLN A 75 0.64 -11.93 6.84
N PRO A 76 0.88 -12.14 8.15
CA PRO A 76 1.94 -11.44 8.89
C PRO A 76 3.35 -11.64 8.28
N ASP A 77 3.61 -12.81 7.69
CA ASP A 77 4.89 -13.16 7.07
C ASP A 77 4.98 -12.80 5.58
N LEU A 78 4.03 -12.02 5.05
CA LEU A 78 3.99 -11.63 3.64
C LEU A 78 5.32 -11.01 3.18
N LYS A 79 5.86 -11.55 2.10
CA LYS A 79 6.94 -10.95 1.32
C LYS A 79 6.43 -10.65 -0.08
N ILE A 80 6.78 -9.48 -0.60
CA ILE A 80 6.40 -9.05 -1.94
C ILE A 80 7.64 -8.83 -2.81
N LYS A 81 7.52 -9.17 -4.09
CA LYS A 81 8.51 -8.81 -5.09
C LYS A 81 8.47 -7.30 -5.32
N VAL A 82 9.64 -6.66 -5.24
CA VAL A 82 9.83 -5.24 -5.53
C VAL A 82 10.92 -5.05 -6.59
N CYS A 83 10.86 -3.94 -7.30
CA CYS A 83 11.88 -3.50 -8.25
C CYS A 83 12.68 -2.35 -7.63
N LEU A 84 13.96 -2.60 -7.33
CA LEU A 84 14.90 -1.57 -6.87
C LEU A 84 15.36 -0.73 -8.07
N THR A 85 15.19 0.59 -7.94
CA THR A 85 15.71 1.60 -8.87
C THR A 85 16.78 2.48 -8.21
N SER A 86 17.76 2.91 -9.00
CA SER A 86 18.76 3.92 -8.62
C SER A 86 18.27 5.35 -8.86
N ALA A 87 17.20 5.53 -9.63
CA ALA A 87 16.60 6.84 -9.84
C ALA A 87 16.01 7.32 -8.51
N ALA A 88 16.52 8.42 -7.98
CA ALA A 88 15.93 9.06 -6.82
C ALA A 88 14.55 9.63 -7.18
N LEU A 89 13.63 9.62 -6.23
CA LEU A 89 12.40 10.40 -6.36
C LEU A 89 12.73 11.89 -6.34
N SER A 90 11.97 12.66 -7.12
CA SER A 90 11.97 14.12 -6.98
C SER A 90 11.66 14.48 -5.52
N PRO A 91 12.38 15.43 -4.90
CA PRO A 91 12.09 15.91 -3.55
C PRO A 91 10.62 16.29 -3.35
N LEU A 92 9.96 16.79 -4.41
CA LEU A 92 8.55 17.17 -4.41
C LEU A 92 7.58 16.00 -4.17
N LYS A 93 8.03 14.75 -4.34
CA LYS A 93 7.23 13.55 -4.05
C LYS A 93 7.38 13.05 -2.61
N PHE A 94 8.30 13.62 -1.83
CA PHE A 94 8.44 13.37 -0.41
C PHE A 94 7.58 14.34 0.37
N THR A 95 6.35 13.94 0.66
CA THR A 95 5.44 14.72 1.50
C THR A 95 5.29 14.13 2.90
N THR A 96 5.86 12.94 3.16
CA THR A 96 5.83 12.36 4.50
C THR A 96 6.57 13.21 5.53
N HIS A 97 5.95 13.36 6.72
CA HIS A 97 6.53 14.04 7.88
C HIS A 97 6.90 13.07 9.02
N ASN A 98 6.77 11.76 8.79
CA ASN A 98 6.95 10.70 9.81
C ASN A 98 7.91 9.60 9.36
N ASP A 99 8.87 9.92 8.49
CA ASP A 99 9.82 8.95 7.92
C ASP A 99 9.12 7.82 7.13
N GLY A 100 7.95 8.12 6.56
CA GLY A 100 7.16 7.20 5.75
C GLY A 100 6.58 6.01 6.51
N GLN A 101 6.39 6.12 7.82
CA GLN A 101 5.92 5.00 8.64
C GLN A 101 4.43 4.74 8.47
N SER A 102 3.63 5.81 8.38
CA SER A 102 2.19 5.74 8.16
C SER A 102 1.75 6.72 7.08
N ILE A 103 0.53 6.51 6.57
CA ILE A 103 -0.06 7.31 5.51
C ILE A 103 -1.56 7.50 5.76
N MET A 104 -2.08 8.69 5.49
CA MET A 104 -3.51 8.99 5.58
C MET A 104 -4.22 8.59 4.28
N VAL A 105 -5.31 7.84 4.38
CA VAL A 105 -6.19 7.57 3.23
C VAL A 105 -7.28 8.63 3.17
N ARG A 106 -7.30 9.41 2.09
CA ARG A 106 -8.27 10.50 1.83
C ARG A 106 -9.47 9.97 1.03
N GLY A 107 -10.64 10.53 1.31
CA GLY A 107 -11.84 10.36 0.47
C GLY A 107 -12.77 9.22 0.88
N ASN A 108 -13.10 9.10 2.17
CA ASN A 108 -14.21 8.29 2.66
C ASN A 108 -15.40 9.20 3.01
N SER A 109 -16.34 9.38 2.08
CA SER A 109 -17.64 10.00 2.37
C SER A 109 -18.68 9.62 1.32
N SER A 110 -18.78 8.33 0.99
CA SER A 110 -19.92 7.80 0.24
C SER A 110 -20.47 6.61 1.01
N THR A 111 -21.73 6.71 1.43
CA THR A 111 -22.51 5.69 2.16
C THR A 111 -22.47 4.29 1.54
N LEU A 112 -22.14 4.19 0.25
CA LEU A 112 -21.95 2.92 -0.47
C LEU A 112 -20.66 2.18 -0.08
N ASP A 113 -19.59 2.88 0.31
CA ASP A 113 -18.33 2.23 0.71
C ASP A 113 -18.50 1.53 2.08
N LEU A 114 -19.32 2.07 2.99
CA LEU A 114 -19.69 1.44 4.28
C LEU A 114 -20.50 0.15 4.09
N LEU A 115 -21.31 0.06 3.04
CA LEU A 115 -22.08 -1.15 2.72
C LEU A 115 -21.22 -2.25 2.09
N SER A 116 -20.02 -1.91 1.59
CA SER A 116 -19.06 -2.86 1.03
C SER A 116 -18.05 -3.37 2.05
N MET A 117 -17.92 -2.68 3.19
CA MET A 117 -17.16 -3.12 4.35
C MET A 117 -17.96 -4.23 5.04
N SER A 118 -17.33 -5.36 5.36
CA SER A 118 -18.02 -6.37 6.16
C SER A 118 -18.25 -5.81 7.57
N PHE A 119 -19.19 -6.38 8.32
CA PHE A 119 -19.45 -5.94 9.70
C PHE A 119 -18.19 -6.01 10.57
N ASP A 120 -17.25 -6.91 10.25
CA ASP A 120 -15.95 -7.07 10.91
C ASP A 120 -14.98 -5.91 10.60
N ASP A 121 -15.14 -5.21 9.48
CA ASP A 121 -14.31 -4.08 9.10
C ASP A 121 -14.71 -2.76 9.81
N LEU A 122 -15.88 -2.71 10.47
CA LEU A 122 -16.40 -1.50 11.12
C LEU A 122 -15.89 -1.27 12.55
N PHE A 123 -15.29 -2.29 13.19
CA PHE A 123 -14.91 -2.27 14.60
C PHE A 123 -13.41 -2.52 14.85
N LEU A 124 -12.57 -2.38 13.82
CA LEU A 124 -11.09 -2.48 13.89
C LEU A 124 -10.40 -1.15 13.63
#